data_AF-A0A316F7K3-F1
#
_entry.id   AF-A0A316F7K3-F1
#
_cell.length_a   1.000
_cell.length_b   1.000
_cell.length_c   1.000
_cell.angle_alpha   90.00
_cell.angle_beta   90.00
_cell.angle_gamma   90.00
#
_symmetry.space_group_name_H-M   'P 1'
#
loop_
_entity.id
_entity.type
_entity.pdbx_description
1 polymer ?
#
loop_
_entity_poly.entity_id
_entity_poly.type
_entity_poly.pdbx_seq_one_letter_code
_entity_poly.pdbx_strand_id
1 'polypeptide(L)'
;MTERPVPSIAEAAALLLGILLLSGSLVAFALATAKGLTQVGPYSYEAEFSNPIWVWAGMLLIVPVFLAARRHPGFKGFFALAALIPQFIEPAVEMERYAVAGYGEGLPALGFIWPIMLTPLFIWAATRGGETGAKRRAVPTLTQTRSPANE
;
A
#
# COMPACT_ATOMS: atom_id res chain seq x y z
N MET A 1 -22.97 -24.72 16.84
CA MET A 1 -21.78 -24.78 15.98
C MET A 1 -21.93 -23.71 14.90
N THR A 2 -21.35 -22.53 15.09
CA THR A 2 -21.26 -21.54 14.01
C THR A 2 -20.01 -21.87 13.22
N GLU A 3 -20.17 -22.46 12.03
CA GLU A 3 -19.08 -22.58 11.07
C GLU A 3 -18.41 -21.22 10.93
N ARG A 4 -17.11 -21.14 11.22
CA ARG A 4 -16.36 -19.92 10.89
C ARG A 4 -16.39 -19.84 9.36
N PRO A 5 -16.94 -18.77 8.76
CA PRO A 5 -17.00 -18.67 7.32
C PRO A 5 -15.59 -18.80 6.77
N VAL A 6 -15.43 -19.71 5.80
CA VAL A 6 -14.23 -19.79 4.98
C VAL A 6 -14.00 -18.38 4.43
N PRO A 7 -12.78 -17.81 4.56
CA PRO A 7 -12.52 -16.47 4.04
C PRO A 7 -12.90 -16.43 2.56
N SER A 8 -13.92 -15.64 2.21
CA SER A 8 -14.41 -15.62 0.85
C SER A 8 -13.37 -14.94 -0.03
N ILE A 9 -13.09 -15.54 -1.20
CA ILE A 9 -12.20 -14.95 -2.20
C ILE A 9 -12.71 -13.56 -2.60
N ALA A 10 -14.03 -13.38 -2.65
CA ALA A 10 -14.68 -12.10 -2.91
C ALA A 10 -14.30 -11.01 -1.90
N GLU A 11 -14.22 -11.31 -0.60
CA GLU A 11 -13.80 -10.35 0.42
C GLU A 11 -12.32 -9.98 0.27
N ALA A 12 -11.45 -10.96 0.01
CA ALA A 12 -10.03 -10.70 -0.24
C ALA A 12 -9.84 -9.82 -1.49
N ALA A 13 -10.60 -10.09 -2.56
CA ALA A 13 -10.59 -9.29 -3.78
C ALA A 13 -11.08 -7.86 -3.53
N ALA A 14 -12.15 -7.68 -2.75
CA ALA A 14 -12.66 -6.36 -2.38
C ALA A 14 -11.64 -5.56 -1.56
N LEU A 15 -10.95 -6.19 -0.59
CA LEU A 15 -9.88 -5.54 0.17
C LEU A 15 -8.68 -5.17 -0.70
N LEU A 16 -8.30 -6.05 -1.64
CA LEU A 16 -7.23 -5.80 -2.60
C LEU A 16 -7.57 -4.59 -3.48
N LEU A 17 -8.78 -4.57 -4.04
CA LEU A 17 -9.27 -3.45 -4.84
C LEU A 17 -9.33 -2.17 -4.01
N GLY A 18 -9.80 -2.23 -2.77
CA GLY A 18 -9.85 -1.08 -1.86
C GLY A 18 -8.47 -0.47 -1.58
N ILE A 19 -7.46 -1.32 -1.32
CA ILE A 19 -6.07 -0.87 -1.13
C ILE A 19 -5.50 -0.27 -2.42
N LEU A 20 -5.75 -0.92 -3.57
CA LEU A 20 -5.29 -0.42 -4.86
C LEU A 20 -5.89 0.95 -5.19
N LEU A 21 -7.21 1.10 -5.01
CA LEU A 21 -7.91 2.37 -5.26
C LEU A 21 -7.46 3.46 -4.30
N LEU A 22 -7.25 3.14 -3.02
CA LEU A 22 -6.75 4.10 -2.05
C LEU A 22 -5.32 4.55 -2.39
N SER A 23 -4.43 3.62 -2.74
CA SER A 23 -3.06 3.93 -3.16
C SER A 23 -3.04 4.75 -4.45
N GLY A 24 -3.81 4.35 -5.46
CA GLY A 24 -3.96 5.09 -6.71
C GLY A 24 -4.55 6.49 -6.52
N SER A 25 -5.51 6.65 -5.60
CA SER A 25 -6.09 7.96 -5.28
C SER A 25 -5.06 8.90 -4.68
N LEU A 26 -4.20 8.41 -3.75
CA LEU A 26 -3.13 9.22 -3.18
C LEU A 26 -2.16 9.72 -4.26
N VAL A 27 -1.78 8.85 -5.19
CA VAL A 27 -0.95 9.22 -6.34
C VAL A 27 -1.65 10.23 -7.24
N ALA A 28 -2.93 10.01 -7.56
CA ALA A 28 -3.70 10.95 -8.35
C ALA A 28 -3.80 12.33 -7.67
N PHE A 29 -4.01 12.38 -6.36
CA PHE A 29 -3.99 13.63 -5.59
C PHE A 29 -2.62 14.29 -5.58
N ALA A 30 -1.54 13.53 -5.40
CA ALA A 30 -0.17 14.05 -5.47
C ALA A 30 0.09 14.74 -6.81
N LEU A 31 -0.25 14.08 -7.91
CA LEU A 31 -0.06 14.59 -9.26
C LEU A 31 -0.99 15.74 -9.64
N ALA A 32 -2.22 15.78 -9.09
CA ALA A 32 -3.22 16.80 -9.39
C ALA A 32 -3.05 18.08 -8.56
N THR A 33 -2.46 17.97 -7.37
CA THR A 33 -2.26 19.12 -6.46
C THR A 33 -0.83 19.66 -6.48
N ALA A 34 -0.01 19.17 -7.42
CA ALA A 34 1.33 19.68 -7.67
C ALA A 34 1.26 21.09 -8.27
N LYS A 35 2.12 22.00 -7.82
CA LYS A 35 2.11 23.41 -8.27
C LYS A 35 2.59 23.61 -9.71
N GLY A 36 3.24 22.61 -10.32
CA GLY A 36 3.85 22.72 -11.63
C GLY A 36 5.07 23.64 -11.60
N LEU A 37 5.23 24.46 -12.65
CA LEU A 37 6.32 25.43 -12.75
C LEU A 37 5.90 26.76 -12.13
N THR A 38 6.59 27.15 -11.07
CA THR A 38 6.37 28.44 -10.40
C THR A 38 7.59 29.32 -10.56
N GLN A 39 7.39 30.55 -11.04
CA GLN A 39 8.49 31.50 -11.21
C GLN A 39 8.89 32.04 -9.84
N VAL A 40 10.15 31.82 -9.43
CA VAL A 40 10.70 32.26 -8.14
C VAL A 40 11.72 33.38 -8.29
N GLY A 41 12.05 33.78 -9.52
CA GLY A 41 12.92 34.91 -9.81
C GLY A 41 12.91 35.32 -11.28
N PRO A 42 13.74 36.31 -11.67
CA PRO A 42 13.74 36.85 -13.04
C PRO A 42 14.08 35.80 -14.10
N TYR A 43 14.87 34.79 -13.74
CA TYR A 43 15.32 33.71 -14.62
C TYR A 43 15.28 32.33 -13.95
N SER A 44 14.54 32.18 -12.84
CA SER A 44 14.48 30.95 -12.05
C SER A 44 13.06 30.46 -11.86
N TYR A 45 12.89 29.15 -11.99
CA TYR A 45 11.63 28.43 -11.81
C TYR A 45 11.83 27.32 -10.78
N GLU A 46 10.87 27.16 -9.88
CA GLU A 46 10.71 25.98 -9.05
C GLU A 46 9.75 25.01 -9.75
N ALA A 47 10.15 23.75 -9.83
CA ALA A 47 9.41 22.70 -10.49
C ALA A 47 8.88 21.70 -9.45
N GLU A 48 7.56 21.65 -9.31
CA GLU A 48 6.86 20.72 -8.42
C GLU A 48 5.86 19.93 -9.28
N PHE A 49 6.23 18.72 -9.71
CA PHE A 49 5.38 17.88 -10.58
C PHE A 49 4.60 16.81 -9.81
N SER A 50 4.91 16.64 -8.53
CA SER A 50 4.16 15.88 -7.54
C SER A 50 4.15 16.60 -6.20
N ASN A 51 2.99 16.64 -5.53
CA ASN A 51 2.86 17.24 -4.22
C ASN A 51 3.35 16.28 -3.12
N PRO A 52 4.42 16.64 -2.38
CA PRO A 52 5.07 15.73 -1.44
C PRO A 52 4.16 15.30 -0.29
N ILE A 53 3.17 16.10 0.13
CA ILE A 53 2.28 15.78 1.24
C ILE A 53 1.53 14.47 0.97
N TRP A 54 1.02 14.32 -0.25
CA TRP A 54 0.26 13.14 -0.67
C TRP A 54 1.16 11.92 -0.91
N VAL A 55 2.41 12.16 -1.30
CA VAL A 55 3.46 11.13 -1.39
C VAL A 55 3.73 10.51 -0.02
N TRP A 56 3.92 11.35 1.02
CA TRP A 56 4.09 10.89 2.40
C TRP A 56 2.86 10.18 2.96
N ALA A 57 1.66 10.59 2.56
CA ALA A 57 0.42 9.92 2.96
C ALA A 57 0.36 8.44 2.52
N GLY A 58 1.17 8.03 1.53
CA GLY A 58 1.37 6.63 1.16
C GLY A 58 1.78 5.72 2.33
N MET A 59 2.49 6.25 3.33
CA MET A 59 2.84 5.50 4.56
C MET A 59 1.61 5.02 5.34
N LEU A 60 0.47 5.72 5.24
CA LEU A 60 -0.75 5.34 5.94
C LEU A 60 -1.31 4.00 5.42
N LEU A 61 -0.94 3.58 4.21
CA LEU A 61 -1.34 2.30 3.62
C LEU A 61 -0.74 1.09 4.34
N ILE A 62 0.28 1.28 5.20
CA ILE A 62 0.89 0.20 5.99
C ILE A 62 -0.17 -0.48 6.87
N VAL A 63 -1.08 0.31 7.46
CA VAL A 63 -2.14 -0.18 8.34
C VAL A 63 -3.17 -1.05 7.59
N PRO A 64 -3.83 -0.60 6.51
CA PRO A 64 -4.77 -1.44 5.78
C PRO A 64 -4.10 -2.67 5.17
N VAL A 65 -2.85 -2.60 4.72
CA VAL A 65 -2.08 -3.78 4.26
C VAL A 65 -1.92 -4.79 5.39
N PHE A 66 -1.49 -4.35 6.58
CA PHE A 66 -1.35 -5.22 7.74
C PHE A 66 -2.69 -5.87 8.13
N LEU A 67 -3.77 -5.09 8.19
CA LEU A 67 -5.09 -5.58 8.59
C LEU A 67 -5.67 -6.57 7.57
N ALA A 68 -5.55 -6.28 6.28
CA ALA A 68 -5.99 -7.16 5.20
C ALA A 68 -5.21 -8.47 5.20
N ALA A 69 -3.88 -8.42 5.31
CA ALA A 69 -3.02 -9.60 5.39
C ALA A 69 -3.30 -10.43 6.66
N ARG A 70 -3.61 -9.78 7.79
CA ARG A 70 -4.03 -10.45 9.02
C ARG A 70 -5.36 -11.19 8.86
N ARG A 71 -6.30 -10.63 8.12
CA ARG A 71 -7.60 -11.26 7.88
C ARG A 71 -7.50 -12.38 6.85
N HIS A 72 -6.70 -12.19 5.80
CA HIS A 72 -6.49 -13.15 4.71
C HIS A 72 -4.99 -13.45 4.47
N PRO A 73 -4.35 -14.29 5.31
CA PRO A 73 -2.91 -14.57 5.22
C PRO A 73 -2.42 -15.12 3.89
N GLY A 74 -3.27 -15.88 3.17
CA GLY A 74 -2.94 -16.45 1.86
C GLY A 74 -2.76 -15.41 0.75
N PHE A 75 -3.25 -14.19 0.94
CA PHE A 75 -3.19 -13.10 -0.06
C PHE A 75 -2.22 -11.98 0.32
N LYS A 76 -1.41 -12.15 1.38
CA LYS A 76 -0.54 -11.10 1.94
C LYS A 76 0.36 -10.41 0.90
N GLY A 77 0.93 -11.17 -0.04
CA GLY A 77 1.79 -10.62 -1.09
C GLY A 77 1.02 -9.68 -2.03
N PHE A 78 -0.21 -10.06 -2.39
CA PHE A 78 -1.05 -9.24 -3.26
C PHE A 78 -1.47 -7.92 -2.61
N PHE A 79 -1.72 -7.89 -1.29
CA PHE A 79 -2.01 -6.64 -0.60
C PHE A 79 -0.82 -5.67 -0.60
N ALA A 80 0.41 -6.20 -0.43
CA ALA A 80 1.61 -5.37 -0.54
C ALA A 80 1.78 -4.81 -1.96
N LEU A 81 1.58 -5.64 -2.99
CA LEU A 81 1.65 -5.21 -4.39
C LEU A 81 0.58 -4.17 -4.73
N ALA A 82 -0.66 -4.35 -4.26
CA ALA A 82 -1.74 -3.40 -4.47
C ALA A 82 -1.42 -2.02 -3.88
N ALA A 83 -0.74 -1.96 -2.74
CA ALA A 83 -0.26 -0.71 -2.17
C ALA A 83 0.94 -0.15 -2.94
N LEU A 84 1.89 -0.99 -3.35
CA LEU A 84 3.17 -0.59 -3.96
C LEU A 84 3.08 -0.12 -5.40
N ILE A 85 2.31 -0.81 -6.25
CA ILE A 85 2.32 -0.56 -7.70
C ILE A 85 2.01 0.91 -8.02
N PRO A 86 0.97 1.55 -7.46
CA PRO A 86 0.72 2.97 -7.72
C PRO A 86 1.88 3.87 -7.28
N GLN A 87 2.57 3.54 -6.19
CA GLN A 87 3.71 4.32 -5.69
C GLN A 87 4.91 4.29 -6.65
N PHE A 88 5.03 3.25 -7.50
CA PHE A 88 6.02 3.20 -8.57
C PHE A 88 5.56 3.89 -9.86
N ILE A 89 4.24 4.01 -10.07
CA ILE A 89 3.68 4.72 -11.22
C ILE A 89 3.90 6.23 -11.09
N GLU A 90 3.78 6.77 -9.87
CA GLU A 90 3.95 8.20 -9.59
C GLU A 90 5.28 8.78 -10.12
N PRO A 91 6.47 8.29 -9.73
CA PRO A 91 7.73 8.81 -10.25
C PRO A 91 7.89 8.54 -11.75
N ALA A 92 7.29 7.49 -12.31
CA ALA A 92 7.33 7.26 -13.75
C ALA A 92 6.55 8.34 -14.52
N VAL A 93 5.39 8.76 -14.01
CA VAL A 93 4.61 9.88 -14.58
C VAL A 93 5.35 11.21 -14.38
N GLU A 94 6.01 11.40 -13.25
CA GLU A 94 6.84 12.59 -13.01
C GLU A 94 8.02 12.66 -13.99
N MET A 95 8.73 11.55 -14.23
CA MET A 95 9.78 11.47 -15.25
C MET A 95 9.27 11.88 -16.63
N GLU A 96 8.09 11.38 -17.05
CA GLU A 96 7.47 11.75 -18.32
C GLU A 96 7.17 13.25 -18.39
N ARG A 97 6.57 13.83 -17.33
CA ARG A 97 6.27 15.27 -17.25
C ARG A 97 7.53 16.14 -17.32
N TYR A 98 8.60 15.73 -16.63
CA TYR A 98 9.90 16.40 -16.67
C TYR A 98 10.50 16.39 -18.08
N ALA A 99 10.49 15.22 -18.74
CA ALA A 99 11.02 15.06 -20.09
C ALA A 99 10.25 15.92 -21.11
N VAL A 100 8.91 15.90 -21.05
CA VAL A 100 8.04 16.72 -21.91
C VAL A 100 8.26 18.22 -21.69
N ALA A 101 8.54 18.63 -20.45
CA ALA A 101 8.85 20.02 -20.11
C ALA A 101 10.29 20.45 -20.49
N GLY A 102 11.09 19.56 -21.08
CA GLY A 102 12.46 19.86 -21.54
C GLY A 102 13.51 19.87 -20.43
N TYR A 103 13.17 19.38 -19.25
CA TYR A 103 14.12 19.19 -18.15
C TYR A 103 14.84 17.84 -18.34
N GLY A 104 16.16 17.80 -18.16
CA GLY A 104 16.97 16.59 -18.41
C GLY A 104 16.60 15.37 -17.55
N GLU A 105 17.06 14.19 -17.98
CA GLU A 105 16.54 12.88 -17.54
C GLU A 105 17.02 12.41 -16.13
N GLY A 106 18.00 13.09 -15.51
CA GLY A 106 18.73 12.52 -14.37
C GLY A 106 18.12 12.72 -12.98
N LEU A 107 17.56 13.89 -12.69
CA LEU A 107 16.99 14.22 -11.37
C LEU A 107 15.66 13.51 -11.07
N PRO A 108 14.74 13.36 -12.05
CA PRO A 108 13.45 12.70 -11.82
C PRO A 108 13.56 11.23 -11.42
N ALA A 109 14.65 10.55 -11.83
CA ALA A 109 14.92 9.16 -11.44
C ALA A 109 15.10 8.99 -9.91
N LEU A 110 15.47 10.06 -9.19
CA LEU A 110 15.55 10.03 -7.73
C LEU A 110 14.18 9.87 -7.07
N GLY A 111 13.08 10.17 -7.78
CA GLY A 111 11.71 9.93 -7.31
C GLY A 111 11.46 8.45 -6.94
N PHE A 112 12.17 7.50 -7.57
CA PHE A 112 12.06 6.08 -7.23
C PHE A 112 12.62 5.71 -5.86
N ILE A 113 13.44 6.56 -5.22
CA ILE A 113 13.94 6.30 -3.86
C ILE A 113 12.77 6.10 -2.90
N TRP A 114 11.70 6.89 -3.06
CA TRP A 114 10.53 6.83 -2.19
C TRP A 114 9.82 5.47 -2.21
N PRO A 115 9.30 4.96 -3.35
CA PRO A 115 8.67 3.64 -3.39
C PRO A 115 9.63 2.49 -3.06
N ILE A 116 10.94 2.65 -3.34
CA ILE A 116 11.97 1.70 -2.89
C ILE A 116 12.02 1.64 -1.36
N MET A 117 11.99 2.79 -0.67
CA MET A 117 11.95 2.85 0.79
C MET A 117 10.64 2.31 1.39
N LEU A 118 9.51 2.47 0.69
CA LEU A 118 8.22 1.91 1.14
C LEU A 118 8.13 0.39 0.98
N THR A 119 8.87 -0.20 0.04
CA THR A 119 8.89 -1.64 -0.23
C THR A 119 9.12 -2.50 1.01
N PRO A 120 10.20 -2.31 1.80
CA PRO A 120 10.39 -3.09 3.03
C PRO A 120 9.28 -2.89 4.06
N LEU A 121 8.68 -1.69 4.14
CA LEU A 121 7.60 -1.40 5.08
C LEU A 121 6.32 -2.16 4.74
N PHE A 122 5.92 -2.17 3.47
CA PHE A 122 4.73 -2.92 3.04
C PHE A 122 4.93 -4.44 3.10
N ILE A 123 6.13 -4.93 2.76
CA ILE A 123 6.48 -6.35 2.93
C ILE A 123 6.42 -6.72 4.41
N TRP A 124 6.98 -5.90 5.30
CA TRP A 124 6.92 -6.12 6.74
C TRP A 124 5.49 -6.15 7.24
N ALA A 125 4.65 -5.18 6.85
CA ALA A 125 3.25 -5.09 7.25
C ALA A 125 2.45 -6.32 6.78
N ALA A 126 2.59 -6.71 5.52
CA ALA A 126 1.93 -7.87 4.96
C ALA A 126 2.38 -9.18 5.64
N THR A 127 3.67 -9.32 5.90
CA THR A 127 4.24 -10.52 6.54
C THR A 127 3.77 -10.64 7.99
N ARG A 128 3.92 -9.58 8.79
CA ARG A 128 3.49 -9.56 10.20
C ARG A 128 1.98 -9.69 10.35
N GLY A 129 1.21 -9.07 9.46
CA GLY A 129 -0.23 -9.25 9.37
C GLY A 129 -0.56 -10.72 9.14
N GLY A 130 -0.03 -11.30 8.06
CA GLY A 130 -0.24 -12.69 7.68
C GLY A 130 0.13 -13.70 8.78
N GLU A 131 1.29 -13.53 9.43
CA GLU A 131 1.71 -14.37 10.56
C GLU A 131 0.74 -14.28 11.74
N THR A 132 0.32 -13.07 12.10
CA THR A 132 -0.64 -12.83 13.19
C THR A 132 -1.99 -13.49 12.87
N GLY A 133 -2.43 -13.42 11.62
CA GLY A 133 -3.64 -14.08 11.14
C GLY A 133 -3.54 -15.60 11.16
N ALA A 134 -2.42 -16.15 10.68
CA ALA A 134 -2.18 -17.59 10.64
C ALA A 134 -2.13 -18.21 12.05
N LYS A 135 -1.43 -17.57 12.99
CA LYS A 135 -1.36 -17.99 14.40
C LYS A 135 -2.75 -18.07 15.04
N ARG A 136 -3.63 -17.08 14.79
CA ARG A 136 -5.02 -17.08 15.29
C ARG A 136 -5.87 -18.23 14.76
N ARG A 137 -5.56 -18.75 13.57
CA ARG A 137 -6.25 -19.89 12.97
C ARG A 137 -5.70 -21.24 13.46
N ALA A 138 -4.43 -21.27 13.84
CA ALA A 138 -3.74 -22.48 14.29
C ALA A 138 -3.97 -22.84 15.77
N VAL A 139 -4.47 -21.91 16.61
CA VAL A 139 -4.85 -22.24 17.99
C VAL A 139 -6.02 -23.23 17.95
N PRO A 140 -5.83 -24.51 18.29
CA PRO A 140 -6.92 -25.46 18.34
C PRO A 140 -7.80 -25.09 19.52
N THR A 141 -9.11 -25.17 19.32
CA THR A 141 -10.11 -25.07 20.40
C THR A 141 -9.94 -26.26 21.35
N LEU A 142 -8.91 -26.24 22.21
CA LEU A 142 -8.64 -27.27 23.23
C LEU A 142 -9.54 -27.11 24.47
N THR A 143 -10.74 -26.58 24.31
CA THR A 143 -11.63 -26.29 25.45
C THR A 143 -13.08 -26.54 25.08
N GLN A 144 -13.40 -27.82 24.85
CA GLN A 144 -14.73 -28.45 24.91
C GLN A 144 -14.45 -29.93 24.57
N THR A 145 -14.57 -30.94 25.42
CA THR A 145 -15.35 -31.16 26.65
C THR A 145 -14.72 -32.39 27.34
N ARG A 146 -14.17 -32.24 28.55
CA ARG A 146 -14.14 -33.36 29.51
C ARG A 146 -15.61 -33.67 29.79
N SER A 147 -16.09 -34.83 29.35
CA SER A 147 -17.36 -35.40 29.81
C SER A 147 -17.15 -35.81 31.27
N PRO A 148 -17.86 -35.24 32.27
CA PRO A 148 -18.06 -35.97 33.49
C PRO A 148 -19.02 -37.11 33.16
N ALA A 149 -18.46 -38.32 33.10
CA ALA A 149 -19.25 -39.53 33.24
C ALA A 149 -19.96 -39.45 34.60
N ASN A 150 -21.29 -39.33 34.57
CA ASN A 150 -22.16 -39.73 35.66
C ASN A 150 -22.88 -40.97 35.08
N GLU A 151 -22.54 -42.19 35.49
CA GLU A 151 -22.98 -42.84 36.75
C GLU A 151 -24.51 -42.85 36.90
#